data_AF-W5TBK6-F1
#
_entry.id   AF-W5TBK6-F1
#
_cell.length_a   1.000
_cell.length_b   1.000
_cell.length_c   1.000
_cell.angle_alpha   90.00
_cell.angle_beta   90.00
_cell.angle_gamma   90.00
#
_symmetry.space_group_name_H-M   'P 1'
#
loop_
_entity.id
_entity.type
_entity.pdbx_description
1 polymer ?
#
loop_
_entity_poly.entity_id
_entity_poly.type
_entity_poly.pdbx_seq_one_letter_code
_entity_poly.pdbx_strand_id
1 'polypeptide(L)'
;MSARYWPLGAGRIVTSGFGARPEGWHWGCDFGRDGGSGGMPVYAAQAGRVIYAGAASGFGGPDPAGWIVLDHPTEAGSGTTVYGHIVREVSIGQQVAAGQRIGHINPSSATNGGVAPHLHFEVHRSVWSSPGPDRLDPLPWLTGAKEPGGENMPADIPAPVPVTFGIDISSFQAGLDLAQVFREGFEFVIAKVTEGDYYRDAQWRGFRDATLAAGKILVGYHYVRGDCDIEAQADLFLSHIGDPSIPAMIDHEANSGGANVARAMVAALQRRGVHVGLTYLPRWYHGQIGSPDLTGLPPLMSSSYGANRAGYASAIYPGSNDSGWNGYGGLDVAIFQFSEAGRVAGRNVDVDAFRGTPDQLRALLTGDEEMPSADEIAKAVWAHRPAKPNGKTDATTGEMLGWTDHHAGLAVDQLAGAGSKDQPGDLDPTRWDFLADRSVPEALGLIGAKLGIPGFRDPLAGGR
;
A
#
# COMPACT_ATOMS: atom_id res chain seq x y z
N MET A 1 11.70 23.76 -6.72
CA MET A 1 12.18 22.56 -7.43
C MET A 1 12.23 21.42 -6.45
N SER A 2 11.72 20.25 -6.83
CA SER A 2 11.78 19.04 -6.01
C SER A 2 13.24 18.65 -5.75
N ALA A 3 13.53 18.18 -4.54
CA ALA A 3 14.90 17.83 -4.15
C ALA A 3 15.40 16.63 -4.96
N ARG A 4 16.63 16.73 -5.48
CA ARG A 4 17.34 15.61 -6.10
C ARG A 4 18.20 14.90 -5.06
N TYR A 5 18.44 13.62 -5.29
CA TYR A 5 19.32 12.79 -4.49
C TYR A 5 20.40 12.17 -5.37
N TRP A 6 21.55 11.88 -4.78
CA TRP A 6 22.54 11.04 -5.43
C TRP A 6 22.00 9.62 -5.61
N PRO A 7 22.29 8.95 -6.74
CA PRO A 7 21.77 7.62 -7.00
C PRO A 7 22.52 6.51 -6.25
N LEU A 8 23.66 6.85 -5.61
CA LEU A 8 24.40 6.02 -4.66
C LEU A 8 24.71 6.84 -3.40
N GLY A 9 24.84 6.16 -2.27
CA GLY A 9 25.22 6.77 -0.98
C GLY A 9 26.63 7.39 -0.98
N ALA A 10 26.95 8.08 0.12
CA ALA A 10 28.23 8.75 0.32
C ALA A 10 29.45 7.83 0.13
N GLY A 11 30.60 8.40 -0.23
CA GLY A 11 31.81 7.64 -0.56
C GLY A 11 31.76 6.95 -1.93
N ARG A 12 30.85 7.38 -2.81
CA ARG A 12 30.82 7.02 -4.24
C ARG A 12 31.98 7.70 -4.99
N ILE A 13 32.43 7.06 -6.05
CA ILE A 13 33.37 7.62 -7.04
C ILE A 13 32.74 7.58 -8.43
N VAL A 14 33.15 8.49 -9.30
CA VAL A 14 32.86 8.39 -10.74
C VAL A 14 33.91 7.46 -11.33
N THR A 15 33.49 6.27 -11.73
CA THR A 15 34.39 5.31 -12.38
C THR A 15 34.58 5.65 -13.84
N SER A 16 33.58 6.26 -14.48
CA SER A 16 33.74 6.80 -15.82
C SER A 16 32.65 7.82 -16.19
N GLY A 17 33.03 8.94 -16.81
CA GLY A 17 32.17 10.10 -17.03
C GLY A 17 31.31 10.04 -18.30
N PHE A 18 30.46 11.05 -18.48
CA PHE A 18 29.72 11.32 -19.71
C PHE A 18 30.65 11.90 -20.78
N GLY A 19 30.55 11.42 -22.03
CA GLY A 19 31.34 11.95 -23.15
C GLY A 19 32.20 10.92 -23.87
N ALA A 20 33.16 11.41 -24.65
CA ALA A 20 34.02 10.58 -25.51
C ALA A 20 34.96 9.67 -24.72
N ARG A 21 35.03 8.40 -25.15
CA ARG A 21 35.94 7.34 -24.68
C ARG A 21 36.61 6.66 -25.89
N PRO A 22 37.72 5.93 -25.70
CA PRO A 22 38.36 5.18 -26.78
C PRO A 22 37.40 4.20 -27.49
N GLU A 23 36.52 3.56 -26.72
CA GLU A 23 35.49 2.62 -27.16
C GLU A 23 34.20 3.27 -27.69
N GLY A 24 34.11 4.60 -27.72
CA GLY A 24 32.96 5.33 -28.28
C GLY A 24 32.44 6.42 -27.35
N TRP A 25 31.19 6.82 -27.53
CA TRP A 25 30.56 7.84 -26.69
C TRP A 25 29.80 7.23 -25.53
N HIS A 26 30.02 7.73 -24.31
CA HIS A 26 29.30 7.32 -23.13
C HIS A 26 28.14 8.27 -22.80
N TRP A 27 26.93 7.72 -22.80
CA TRP A 27 25.68 8.48 -22.67
C TRP A 27 25.12 8.58 -21.26
N GLY A 28 25.92 8.22 -20.25
CA GLY A 28 25.59 8.33 -18.84
C GLY A 28 26.81 8.67 -18.00
N CYS A 29 26.76 8.34 -16.72
CA CYS A 29 27.88 8.39 -15.80
C CYS A 29 27.92 7.08 -15.00
N ASP A 30 29.10 6.48 -14.91
CA ASP A 30 29.31 5.23 -14.19
C ASP A 30 29.79 5.56 -12.78
N PHE A 31 29.08 5.04 -11.77
CA PHE A 31 29.40 5.23 -10.37
C PHE A 31 29.77 3.91 -9.69
N GLY A 32 30.75 3.99 -8.81
CA GLY A 32 31.19 2.86 -8.00
C GLY A 32 31.78 3.31 -6.67
N ARG A 33 32.65 2.47 -6.11
CA ARG A 33 33.37 2.67 -4.86
C ARG A 33 34.67 1.86 -4.87
N ASP A 34 35.70 2.39 -4.22
CA ASP A 34 36.92 1.64 -3.94
C ASP A 34 36.63 0.38 -3.11
N GLY A 35 37.22 -0.75 -3.49
CA GLY A 35 36.97 -2.04 -2.85
C GLY A 35 35.78 -2.84 -3.40
N GLY A 36 35.07 -2.29 -4.41
CA GLY A 36 33.98 -2.98 -5.11
C GLY A 36 32.59 -2.43 -4.78
N SER A 37 31.66 -2.54 -5.74
CA SER A 37 30.34 -1.90 -5.64
C SER A 37 29.15 -2.85 -5.74
N GLY A 38 29.39 -4.15 -5.93
CA GLY A 38 28.33 -5.16 -5.99
C GLY A 38 27.48 -5.16 -4.72
N GLY A 39 26.16 -5.17 -4.87
CA GLY A 39 25.21 -5.15 -3.77
C GLY A 39 24.97 -3.78 -3.12
N MET A 40 25.66 -2.72 -3.55
CA MET A 40 25.41 -1.37 -3.01
C MET A 40 23.98 -0.90 -3.34
N PRO A 41 23.25 -0.30 -2.39
CA PRO A 41 21.91 0.23 -2.64
C PRO A 41 21.92 1.35 -3.68
N VAL A 42 20.91 1.32 -4.55
CA VAL A 42 20.66 2.31 -5.60
C VAL A 42 19.36 3.05 -5.30
N TYR A 43 19.39 4.37 -5.44
CA TYR A 43 18.30 5.27 -5.04
C TYR A 43 17.77 6.08 -6.21
N ALA A 44 16.47 6.36 -6.21
CA ALA A 44 15.84 7.25 -7.19
C ALA A 44 16.38 8.67 -7.02
N ALA A 45 17.05 9.20 -8.03
CA ALA A 45 17.62 10.54 -7.99
C ALA A 45 16.54 11.65 -7.99
N GLN A 46 15.35 11.35 -8.47
CA GLN A 46 14.18 12.24 -8.48
C GLN A 46 12.90 11.39 -8.41
N ALA A 47 11.81 11.94 -7.86
CA ALA A 47 10.54 11.24 -7.74
C ALA A 47 9.93 10.98 -9.12
N GLY A 48 9.29 9.83 -9.32
CA GLY A 48 8.73 9.49 -10.63
C GLY A 48 8.09 8.11 -10.68
N ARG A 49 7.62 7.73 -11.87
CA ARG A 49 7.01 6.43 -12.15
C ARG A 49 7.99 5.54 -12.89
N VAL A 50 8.12 4.30 -12.47
CA VAL A 50 8.87 3.28 -13.20
C VAL A 50 8.17 3.00 -14.53
N ILE A 51 8.79 3.35 -15.65
CA ILE A 51 8.23 3.11 -17.00
C ILE A 51 8.89 1.94 -17.73
N TYR A 52 10.12 1.56 -17.34
CA TYR A 52 10.77 0.32 -17.77
C TYR A 52 11.54 -0.29 -16.61
N ALA A 53 11.58 -1.62 -16.54
CA ALA A 53 12.41 -2.35 -15.58
C ALA A 53 12.76 -3.76 -16.09
N GLY A 54 13.87 -4.31 -15.60
CA GLY A 54 14.29 -5.70 -15.86
C GLY A 54 15.42 -5.82 -16.89
N ALA A 55 15.52 -6.96 -17.57
CA ALA A 55 16.59 -7.21 -18.54
C ALA A 55 16.54 -6.22 -19.71
N ALA A 56 17.68 -5.64 -20.08
CA ALA A 56 17.79 -4.75 -21.22
C ALA A 56 19.15 -4.85 -21.91
N SER A 57 19.12 -4.85 -23.24
CA SER A 57 20.33 -4.85 -24.06
C SER A 57 21.22 -3.66 -23.69
N GLY A 58 22.47 -3.94 -23.32
CA GLY A 58 23.43 -2.93 -22.90
C GLY A 58 23.36 -2.54 -21.41
N PHE A 59 22.34 -2.97 -20.65
CA PHE A 59 22.22 -2.68 -19.21
C PHE A 59 22.26 -3.92 -18.31
N GLY A 60 22.27 -5.12 -18.88
CA GLY A 60 22.41 -6.38 -18.16
C GLY A 60 21.13 -7.22 -18.13
N GLY A 61 21.18 -8.32 -17.39
CA GLY A 61 20.08 -9.29 -17.30
C GLY A 61 20.57 -10.73 -17.08
N PRO A 62 19.66 -11.71 -16.92
CA PRO A 62 18.19 -11.60 -17.05
C PRO A 62 17.51 -10.97 -15.82
N ASP A 63 16.21 -10.66 -15.94
CA ASP A 63 15.38 -10.16 -14.82
C ASP A 63 15.53 -11.07 -13.59
N PRO A 64 15.65 -10.54 -12.36
CA PRO A 64 15.47 -9.14 -11.94
C PRO A 64 16.64 -8.19 -12.24
N ALA A 65 17.71 -8.64 -12.91
CA ALA A 65 18.84 -7.80 -13.29
C ALA A 65 18.60 -7.03 -14.60
N GLY A 66 19.23 -5.87 -14.71
CA GLY A 66 19.26 -5.02 -15.91
C GLY A 66 19.12 -3.56 -15.53
N TRP A 67 17.97 -2.94 -15.85
CA TRP A 67 17.75 -1.52 -15.65
C TRP A 67 16.43 -1.16 -14.96
N ILE A 68 16.33 0.11 -14.57
CA ILE A 68 15.10 0.84 -14.25
C ILE A 68 15.11 2.16 -15.02
N VAL A 69 13.97 2.57 -15.54
CA VAL A 69 13.75 3.91 -16.11
C VAL A 69 12.61 4.59 -15.35
N LEU A 70 12.88 5.78 -14.80
CA LEU A 70 11.90 6.60 -14.09
C LEU A 70 11.49 7.80 -14.92
N ASP A 71 10.20 7.90 -15.23
CA ASP A 71 9.59 9.10 -15.80
C ASP A 71 9.21 10.08 -14.68
N HIS A 72 9.66 11.32 -14.79
CA HIS A 72 9.45 12.32 -13.76
C HIS A 72 8.34 13.28 -14.18
N PRO A 73 7.27 13.42 -13.38
CA PRO A 73 6.21 14.36 -13.70
C PRO A 73 6.70 15.81 -13.58
N THR A 74 5.91 16.75 -14.11
CA THR A 74 6.26 18.18 -14.16
C THR A 74 6.62 18.74 -12.79
N GLU A 75 5.84 18.38 -11.76
CA GLU A 75 6.05 18.76 -10.36
C GLU A 75 7.35 18.20 -9.76
N ALA A 76 7.84 17.07 -10.26
CA ALA A 76 9.11 16.49 -9.84
C ALA A 76 10.31 17.12 -10.58
N GLY A 77 10.10 17.81 -11.69
CA GLY A 77 11.15 18.48 -12.46
C GLY A 77 11.24 18.06 -13.93
N SER A 78 10.31 17.23 -14.42
CA SER A 78 10.29 16.67 -15.78
C SER A 78 11.52 15.80 -16.12
N GLY A 79 11.44 15.10 -17.26
CA GLY A 79 12.54 14.30 -17.80
C GLY A 79 12.50 12.85 -17.32
N THR A 80 13.56 12.11 -17.65
CA THR A 80 13.66 10.69 -17.32
C THR A 80 15.04 10.38 -16.74
N THR A 81 15.13 9.47 -15.78
CA THR A 81 16.41 8.91 -15.31
C THR A 81 16.49 7.41 -15.57
N VAL A 82 17.69 6.93 -15.90
CA VAL A 82 17.97 5.51 -16.17
C VAL A 82 18.98 5.00 -15.16
N TYR A 83 18.75 3.82 -14.61
CA TYR A 83 19.61 3.13 -13.65
C TYR A 83 19.90 1.74 -14.22
N GLY A 84 21.09 1.56 -14.78
CA GLY A 84 21.54 0.31 -15.40
C GLY A 84 22.47 -0.49 -14.51
N HIS A 85 22.64 -1.77 -14.85
CA HIS A 85 23.54 -2.70 -14.17
C HIS A 85 23.14 -2.99 -12.72
N ILE A 86 21.83 -3.00 -12.46
CA ILE A 86 21.24 -3.20 -11.14
C ILE A 86 20.38 -4.46 -11.10
N VAL A 87 20.09 -4.94 -9.90
CA VAL A 87 18.95 -5.80 -9.60
C VAL A 87 17.85 -4.91 -9.07
N ARG A 88 16.68 -4.92 -9.73
CA ARG A 88 15.54 -4.07 -9.36
C ARG A 88 14.87 -4.57 -8.08
N GLU A 89 14.41 -3.63 -7.26
CA GLU A 89 13.56 -3.88 -6.08
C GLU A 89 12.18 -3.20 -6.23
N VAL A 90 11.91 -2.64 -7.40
CA VAL A 90 10.66 -2.01 -7.78
C VAL A 90 10.13 -2.61 -9.08
N SER A 91 8.85 -2.37 -9.35
CA SER A 91 8.14 -2.92 -10.53
C SER A 91 7.72 -1.82 -11.50
N ILE A 92 7.55 -2.18 -12.78
CA ILE A 92 6.99 -1.27 -13.79
C ILE A 92 5.63 -0.76 -13.30
N GLY A 93 5.38 0.54 -13.46
CA GLY A 93 4.18 1.23 -13.00
C GLY A 93 4.27 1.79 -11.58
N GLN A 94 5.23 1.35 -10.76
CA GLN A 94 5.42 1.80 -9.39
C GLN A 94 5.83 3.28 -9.33
N GLN A 95 5.19 4.06 -8.47
CA GLN A 95 5.64 5.40 -8.11
C GLN A 95 6.75 5.31 -7.06
N VAL A 96 7.81 6.10 -7.22
CA VAL A 96 8.94 6.16 -6.30
C VAL A 96 9.22 7.59 -5.86
N ALA A 97 9.59 7.76 -4.60
CA ALA A 97 10.01 9.05 -4.06
C ALA A 97 11.48 9.35 -4.41
N ALA A 98 11.83 10.64 -4.48
CA ALA A 98 13.24 11.04 -4.58
C ALA A 98 14.00 10.58 -3.32
N GLY A 99 15.11 9.89 -3.51
CA GLY A 99 15.91 9.28 -2.45
C GLY A 99 15.43 7.90 -2.00
N GLN A 100 14.35 7.35 -2.57
CA GLN A 100 13.88 5.99 -2.27
C GLN A 100 14.84 4.95 -2.84
N ARG A 101 15.12 3.87 -2.10
CA ARG A 101 15.84 2.71 -2.63
C ARG A 101 14.99 2.00 -3.70
N ILE A 102 15.55 1.83 -4.87
CA ILE A 102 14.88 1.23 -6.04
C ILE A 102 15.54 -0.06 -6.52
N GLY A 103 16.72 -0.39 -5.99
CA GLY A 103 17.45 -1.60 -6.32
C GLY A 103 18.81 -1.61 -5.66
N HIS A 104 19.68 -2.49 -6.15
CA HIS A 104 21.09 -2.53 -5.78
C HIS A 104 21.96 -2.87 -6.99
N ILE A 105 23.24 -2.48 -6.98
CA ILE A 105 24.18 -2.81 -8.05
C ILE A 105 24.29 -4.33 -8.17
N ASN A 106 24.13 -4.85 -9.39
CA ASN A 106 24.22 -6.28 -9.64
C ASN A 106 25.65 -6.78 -9.35
N PRO A 107 25.86 -7.71 -8.39
CA PRO A 107 27.19 -8.19 -8.04
C PRO A 107 27.81 -9.09 -9.13
N SER A 108 27.02 -9.62 -10.06
CA SER A 108 27.48 -10.54 -11.10
C SER A 108 27.89 -9.80 -12.37
N SER A 109 29.20 -9.77 -12.64
CA SER A 109 29.79 -9.23 -13.87
C SER A 109 29.34 -9.99 -15.13
N ALA A 110 29.05 -11.29 -15.01
CA ALA A 110 28.57 -12.13 -16.12
C ALA A 110 27.23 -11.67 -16.69
N THR A 111 26.38 -11.12 -15.82
CA THR A 111 25.05 -10.56 -16.16
C THR A 111 25.10 -9.05 -16.38
N ASN A 112 26.31 -8.49 -16.39
CA ASN A 112 26.63 -7.07 -16.49
C ASN A 112 27.71 -6.81 -17.56
N GLY A 113 27.57 -7.41 -18.75
CA GLY A 113 28.46 -7.14 -19.88
C GLY A 113 29.94 -7.51 -19.69
N GLY A 114 30.29 -8.26 -18.64
CA GLY A 114 31.66 -8.67 -18.35
C GLY A 114 32.54 -7.61 -17.67
N VAL A 115 31.95 -6.50 -17.21
CA VAL A 115 32.67 -5.41 -16.51
C VAL A 115 32.44 -5.47 -15.00
N ALA A 116 33.33 -4.82 -14.24
CA ALA A 116 33.23 -4.80 -12.78
C ALA A 116 31.89 -4.18 -12.33
N PRO A 117 31.24 -4.69 -11.27
CA PRO A 117 29.98 -4.14 -10.77
C PRO A 117 30.04 -2.63 -10.51
N HIS A 118 29.14 -1.89 -11.15
CA HIS A 118 28.99 -0.43 -11.04
C HIS A 118 27.53 -0.06 -11.36
N LEU A 119 27.12 1.15 -11.01
CA LEU A 119 25.86 1.73 -11.46
C LEU A 119 26.11 2.55 -12.73
N HIS A 120 25.39 2.27 -13.80
CA HIS A 120 25.31 3.18 -14.95
C HIS A 120 24.09 4.09 -14.80
N PHE A 121 24.27 5.40 -14.86
CA PHE A 121 23.20 6.38 -14.65
C PHE A 121 23.06 7.36 -15.82
N GLU A 122 21.88 7.44 -16.43
CA GLU A 122 21.57 8.41 -17.51
C GLU A 122 20.51 9.42 -17.06
N VAL A 123 20.57 10.63 -17.63
CA VAL A 123 19.56 11.68 -17.47
C VAL A 123 19.08 12.11 -18.86
N HIS A 124 17.77 12.15 -19.05
CA HIS A 124 17.14 12.58 -20.29
C HIS A 124 16.28 13.82 -20.05
N ARG A 125 16.30 14.74 -21.01
CA ARG A 125 15.59 16.03 -20.93
C ARG A 125 14.08 15.89 -20.82
N SER A 126 13.49 14.92 -21.52
CA SER A 126 12.03 14.76 -21.64
C SER A 126 11.60 13.31 -21.49
N VAL A 127 11.87 12.48 -22.48
CA VAL A 127 11.60 11.04 -22.50
C VAL A 127 12.91 10.28 -22.66
N TRP A 128 12.91 8.99 -22.31
CA TRP A 128 14.03 8.12 -22.68
C TRP A 128 14.24 8.17 -24.21
N SER A 129 15.43 8.58 -24.60
CA SER A 129 15.75 9.02 -25.96
C SER A 129 16.93 8.24 -26.53
N SER A 130 16.99 8.11 -27.85
CA SER A 130 18.19 7.64 -28.53
C SER A 130 19.43 8.52 -28.22
N PRO A 131 20.65 8.01 -28.43
CA PRO A 131 21.88 8.79 -28.39
C PRO A 131 21.76 10.16 -29.08
N GLY A 132 22.07 11.24 -28.37
CA GLY A 132 21.90 12.60 -28.89
C GLY A 132 21.79 13.69 -27.81
N PRO A 133 21.45 14.93 -28.21
CA PRO A 133 21.49 16.12 -27.35
C PRO A 133 20.45 16.12 -26.21
N ASP A 134 19.47 15.22 -26.25
CA ASP A 134 18.46 15.06 -25.19
C ASP A 134 18.94 14.16 -24.05
N ARG A 135 20.09 13.50 -24.20
CA ARG A 135 20.81 12.85 -23.10
C ARG A 135 21.77 13.85 -22.47
N LEU A 136 21.53 14.16 -21.21
CA LEU A 136 22.25 15.20 -20.46
C LEU A 136 23.39 14.58 -19.66
N ASP A 137 24.45 15.36 -19.45
CA ASP A 137 25.51 14.99 -18.50
C ASP A 137 24.92 14.90 -17.08
N PRO A 138 24.97 13.72 -16.43
CA PRO A 138 24.42 13.56 -15.08
C PRO A 138 25.12 14.39 -14.02
N LEU A 139 26.41 14.69 -14.15
CA LEU A 139 27.17 15.36 -13.06
C LEU A 139 26.70 16.80 -12.82
N PRO A 140 26.58 17.68 -13.84
CA PRO A 140 25.95 18.97 -13.69
C PRO A 140 24.51 18.86 -13.18
N TRP A 141 23.74 17.87 -13.66
CA TRP A 141 22.34 17.68 -13.25
C TRP A 141 22.19 17.31 -11.76
N LEU A 142 23.16 16.58 -11.21
CA LEU A 142 23.25 16.19 -9.80
C LEU A 142 23.82 17.28 -8.89
N THR A 143 24.16 18.47 -9.42
CA THR A 143 24.66 19.58 -8.59
C THR A 143 23.63 19.97 -7.53
N GLY A 144 24.03 19.94 -6.25
CA GLY A 144 23.14 20.22 -5.12
C GLY A 144 22.22 19.07 -4.71
N ALA A 145 22.40 17.88 -5.28
CA ALA A 145 21.67 16.69 -4.85
C ALA A 145 22.05 16.30 -3.41
N LYS A 146 21.05 15.85 -2.66
CA LYS A 146 21.18 15.39 -1.27
C LYS A 146 21.74 13.97 -1.21
N GLU A 147 22.36 13.61 -0.09
CA GLU A 147 22.79 12.24 0.17
C GLU A 147 21.58 11.34 0.49
N PRO A 148 21.46 10.16 -0.13
CA PRO A 148 20.45 9.18 0.24
C PRO A 148 20.84 8.44 1.53
N GLY A 149 19.84 8.03 2.32
CA GLY A 149 20.04 7.14 3.48
C GLY A 149 20.48 7.79 4.81
N GLY A 150 20.35 9.12 4.97
CA GLY A 150 20.60 9.81 6.25
C GLY A 150 19.38 9.88 7.19
N GLU A 151 19.58 10.22 8.47
CA GLU A 151 18.58 10.30 9.56
C GLU A 151 17.40 11.28 9.33
N ASN A 152 17.42 12.04 8.23
CA ASN A 152 16.37 13.01 7.84
C ASN A 152 15.77 12.68 6.45
N MET A 153 15.53 11.40 6.17
CA MET A 153 14.60 11.03 5.10
C MET A 153 13.18 11.44 5.53
N PRO A 154 12.32 11.95 4.64
CA PRO A 154 10.90 12.05 4.95
C PRO A 154 10.39 10.65 5.28
N ALA A 155 10.06 10.44 6.56
CA ALA A 155 9.60 9.17 7.09
C ALA A 155 8.15 8.83 6.71
N ASP A 156 7.46 9.69 5.94
CA ASP A 156 6.05 9.50 5.63
C ASP A 156 5.77 9.65 4.13
N ILE A 157 5.95 8.55 3.40
CA ILE A 157 4.90 8.04 2.53
C ILE A 157 4.77 6.55 2.89
N PRO A 158 3.56 6.03 3.16
CA PRO A 158 3.36 4.61 3.40
C PRO A 158 4.06 3.79 2.32
N ALA A 159 4.66 2.65 2.67
CA ALA A 159 5.07 1.67 1.68
C ALA A 159 3.94 1.52 0.64
N PRO A 160 4.24 1.41 -0.68
CA PRO A 160 3.19 1.30 -1.68
C PRO A 160 2.22 0.23 -1.23
N VAL A 161 0.95 0.60 -1.02
CA VAL A 161 -0.08 -0.38 -0.66
C VAL A 161 -0.03 -1.45 -1.75
N PRO A 162 0.27 -2.72 -1.41
CA PRO A 162 0.34 -3.77 -2.42
C PRO A 162 -0.94 -3.74 -3.23
N VAL A 163 -0.83 -3.90 -4.55
CA VAL A 163 -1.99 -3.95 -5.44
C VAL A 163 -2.14 -5.36 -5.93
N THR A 164 -3.30 -5.93 -5.63
CA THR A 164 -3.71 -7.24 -6.15
C THR A 164 -4.57 -6.99 -7.38
N PHE A 165 -4.21 -7.58 -8.52
CA PHE A 165 -5.00 -7.47 -9.76
C PHE A 165 -5.96 -8.65 -9.91
N GLY A 166 -7.12 -8.38 -10.47
CA GLY A 166 -8.12 -9.40 -10.82
C GLY A 166 -8.83 -9.07 -12.13
N ILE A 167 -9.76 -9.94 -12.47
CA ILE A 167 -10.67 -9.78 -13.61
C ILE A 167 -12.09 -10.10 -13.18
N ASP A 168 -13.05 -9.49 -13.86
CA ASP A 168 -14.43 -9.94 -13.85
C ASP A 168 -14.85 -10.46 -15.23
N ILE A 169 -15.61 -11.56 -15.22
CA ILE A 169 -15.92 -12.34 -16.43
C ILE A 169 -17.32 -12.91 -16.41
N SER A 170 -17.82 -13.22 -17.60
CA SER A 170 -19.09 -13.90 -17.79
C SER A 170 -19.00 -14.89 -18.96
N SER A 171 -20.13 -15.47 -19.35
CA SER A 171 -20.27 -16.27 -20.57
C SER A 171 -19.71 -15.61 -21.84
N PHE A 172 -19.59 -14.27 -21.89
CA PHE A 172 -18.93 -13.58 -23.01
C PHE A 172 -17.44 -13.94 -23.15
N GLN A 173 -16.79 -14.37 -22.07
CA GLN A 173 -15.40 -14.84 -22.06
C GLN A 173 -15.28 -16.37 -22.15
N ALA A 174 -16.29 -17.06 -22.68
CA ALA A 174 -16.25 -18.51 -22.87
C ALA A 174 -14.93 -18.99 -23.52
N GLY A 175 -14.30 -19.99 -22.91
CA GLY A 175 -13.01 -20.54 -23.34
C GLY A 175 -11.78 -19.68 -23.04
N LEU A 176 -11.85 -18.68 -22.16
CA LEU A 176 -10.67 -17.99 -21.62
C LEU A 176 -9.77 -18.97 -20.85
N ASP A 177 -8.46 -18.95 -21.12
CA ASP A 177 -7.48 -19.80 -20.42
C ASP A 177 -7.12 -19.18 -19.05
N LEU A 178 -7.86 -19.56 -18.00
CA LEU A 178 -7.61 -19.07 -16.64
C LEU A 178 -6.23 -19.45 -16.10
N ALA A 179 -5.63 -20.56 -16.55
CA ALA A 179 -4.27 -20.88 -16.15
C ALA A 179 -3.26 -19.86 -16.73
N GLN A 180 -3.50 -19.36 -17.95
CA GLN A 180 -2.73 -18.26 -18.51
C GLN A 180 -2.99 -16.94 -17.77
N VAL A 181 -4.24 -16.64 -17.43
CA VAL A 181 -4.59 -15.46 -16.62
C VAL A 181 -3.77 -15.44 -15.33
N PHE A 182 -3.70 -16.56 -14.60
CA PHE A 182 -2.92 -16.62 -13.36
C PHE A 182 -1.41 -16.57 -13.58
N ARG A 183 -0.90 -17.08 -14.71
CA ARG A 183 0.51 -16.89 -15.09
C ARG A 183 0.86 -15.44 -15.41
N GLU A 184 -0.13 -14.62 -15.79
CA GLU A 184 0.02 -13.19 -16.03
C GLU A 184 -0.03 -12.36 -14.73
N GLY A 185 -0.25 -12.99 -13.57
CA GLY A 185 -0.14 -12.36 -12.25
C GLY A 185 -1.46 -11.88 -11.64
N PHE A 186 -2.60 -12.29 -12.20
CA PHE A 186 -3.90 -12.04 -11.57
C PHE A 186 -4.17 -13.03 -10.42
N GLU A 187 -4.81 -12.54 -9.38
CA GLU A 187 -4.99 -13.26 -8.10
C GLU A 187 -6.46 -13.52 -7.74
N PHE A 188 -7.40 -12.80 -8.35
CA PHE A 188 -8.83 -13.00 -8.13
C PHE A 188 -9.65 -12.96 -9.42
N VAL A 189 -10.80 -13.64 -9.39
CA VAL A 189 -11.80 -13.68 -10.46
C VAL A 189 -13.18 -13.40 -9.87
N ILE A 190 -13.91 -12.45 -10.45
CA ILE A 190 -15.32 -12.16 -10.14
C ILE A 190 -16.17 -12.66 -11.32
N ALA A 191 -16.86 -13.80 -11.17
CA ALA A 191 -17.51 -14.47 -12.30
C ALA A 191 -19.04 -14.44 -12.21
N LYS A 192 -19.71 -14.19 -13.34
CA LYS A 192 -21.18 -14.16 -13.40
C LYS A 192 -21.76 -15.53 -13.02
N VAL A 193 -22.71 -15.51 -12.10
CA VAL A 193 -23.48 -16.70 -11.71
C VAL A 193 -24.84 -16.65 -12.39
N THR A 194 -25.61 -15.59 -12.16
CA THR A 194 -27.00 -15.46 -12.61
C THR A 194 -27.35 -14.01 -12.91
N GLU A 195 -28.47 -13.81 -13.61
CA GLU A 195 -29.09 -12.50 -13.84
C GLU A 195 -30.61 -12.63 -13.73
N GLY A 196 -31.22 -11.71 -12.98
CA GLY A 196 -32.66 -11.75 -12.72
C GLY A 196 -33.13 -13.10 -12.18
N ASP A 197 -34.42 -13.40 -12.36
CA ASP A 197 -35.02 -14.67 -11.94
C ASP A 197 -35.03 -15.72 -13.06
N TYR A 198 -34.27 -15.51 -14.14
CA TYR A 198 -34.36 -16.31 -15.36
C TYR A 198 -33.02 -16.82 -15.91
N TYR A 199 -31.91 -16.09 -15.75
CA TYR A 199 -30.66 -16.42 -16.44
C TYR A 199 -29.64 -17.09 -15.53
N ARG A 200 -29.03 -18.17 -16.02
CA ARG A 200 -27.90 -18.88 -15.40
C ARG A 200 -26.71 -18.82 -16.34
N ASP A 201 -25.57 -18.36 -15.85
CA ASP A 201 -24.36 -18.32 -16.66
C ASP A 201 -23.83 -19.75 -16.90
N ALA A 202 -23.75 -20.14 -18.17
CA ALA A 202 -23.33 -21.48 -18.57
C ALA A 202 -21.84 -21.76 -18.30
N GLN A 203 -21.02 -20.72 -18.16
CA GLN A 203 -19.57 -20.85 -17.93
C GLN A 203 -19.20 -20.86 -16.44
N TRP A 204 -20.12 -20.47 -15.54
CA TRP A 204 -19.89 -20.39 -14.09
C TRP A 204 -19.11 -21.58 -13.53
N ARG A 205 -19.55 -22.81 -13.80
CA ARG A 205 -18.90 -24.03 -13.26
C ARG A 205 -17.45 -24.16 -13.73
N GLY A 206 -17.18 -23.90 -15.00
CA GLY A 206 -15.83 -23.98 -15.57
C GLY A 206 -14.91 -22.91 -14.97
N PHE A 207 -15.40 -21.68 -14.83
CA PHE A 207 -14.63 -20.60 -14.20
C PHE A 207 -14.38 -20.87 -12.72
N ARG A 208 -15.41 -21.28 -11.96
CA ARG A 208 -15.30 -21.65 -10.55
C ARG A 208 -14.26 -22.73 -10.35
N ASP A 209 -14.39 -23.86 -11.05
CA ASP A 209 -13.55 -25.03 -10.81
C ASP A 209 -12.08 -24.72 -11.16
N ALA A 210 -11.83 -23.99 -12.24
CA ALA A 210 -10.48 -23.59 -12.64
C ALA A 210 -9.84 -22.59 -11.67
N THR A 211 -10.60 -21.59 -11.18
CA THR A 211 -10.10 -20.61 -10.21
C THR A 211 -9.77 -21.27 -8.87
N LEU A 212 -10.66 -22.12 -8.35
CA LEU A 212 -10.45 -22.84 -7.09
C LEU A 212 -9.30 -23.85 -7.21
N ALA A 213 -9.18 -24.58 -8.32
CA ALA A 213 -8.07 -25.50 -8.55
C ALA A 213 -6.70 -24.80 -8.60
N ALA A 214 -6.66 -23.54 -9.02
CA ALA A 214 -5.46 -22.70 -9.01
C ALA A 214 -5.17 -22.06 -7.64
N GLY A 215 -6.02 -22.27 -6.63
CA GLY A 215 -5.91 -21.65 -5.31
C GLY A 215 -6.16 -20.14 -5.31
N LYS A 216 -6.80 -19.61 -6.36
CA LYS A 216 -7.05 -18.16 -6.50
C LYS A 216 -8.37 -17.76 -5.85
N ILE A 217 -8.56 -16.46 -5.66
CA ILE A 217 -9.75 -15.92 -5.01
C ILE A 217 -10.91 -15.90 -6.02
N LEU A 218 -12.07 -16.40 -5.61
CA LEU A 218 -13.27 -16.43 -6.44
C LEU A 218 -14.40 -15.68 -5.76
N VAL A 219 -15.07 -14.81 -6.53
CA VAL A 219 -16.35 -14.20 -6.16
C VAL A 219 -17.38 -14.55 -7.22
N GLY A 220 -18.56 -15.00 -6.81
CA GLY A 220 -19.69 -15.19 -7.72
C GLY A 220 -20.61 -13.96 -7.73
N TYR A 221 -20.97 -13.41 -8.89
CA TYR A 221 -21.86 -12.25 -8.95
C TYR A 221 -23.25 -12.52 -9.53
N HIS A 222 -24.23 -11.77 -9.03
CA HIS A 222 -25.60 -11.75 -9.52
C HIS A 222 -25.94 -10.39 -10.11
N TYR A 223 -26.31 -10.34 -11.40
CA TYR A 223 -26.84 -9.11 -11.99
C TYR A 223 -28.29 -8.92 -11.56
N VAL A 224 -28.54 -7.88 -10.77
CA VAL A 224 -29.86 -7.58 -10.19
C VAL A 224 -30.78 -7.01 -11.25
N ARG A 225 -32.04 -7.47 -11.25
CA ARG A 225 -33.11 -6.97 -12.11
C ARG A 225 -34.23 -6.40 -11.25
N GLY A 226 -34.43 -5.08 -11.35
CA GLY A 226 -35.43 -4.36 -10.55
C GLY A 226 -36.88 -4.66 -10.97
N ASP A 227 -37.05 -5.30 -12.13
CA ASP A 227 -38.30 -5.80 -12.70
C ASP A 227 -38.62 -7.26 -12.33
N CYS A 228 -37.73 -7.94 -11.59
CA CYS A 228 -37.89 -9.33 -11.15
C CYS A 228 -38.17 -9.44 -9.65
N ASP A 229 -38.74 -10.57 -9.21
CA ASP A 229 -38.92 -10.86 -7.79
C ASP A 229 -37.58 -11.10 -7.08
N ILE A 230 -37.39 -10.51 -5.89
CA ILE A 230 -36.12 -10.56 -5.18
C ILE A 230 -35.86 -11.94 -4.57
N GLU A 231 -36.90 -12.62 -4.07
CA GLU A 231 -36.73 -13.95 -3.49
C GLU A 231 -36.44 -14.98 -4.58
N ALA A 232 -37.10 -14.89 -5.73
CA ALA A 232 -36.83 -15.73 -6.91
C ALA A 232 -35.40 -15.52 -7.46
N GLN A 233 -34.93 -14.27 -7.51
CA GLN A 233 -33.54 -13.94 -7.85
C GLN A 233 -32.55 -14.60 -6.90
N ALA A 234 -32.78 -14.49 -5.58
CA ALA A 234 -31.91 -15.07 -4.56
C ALA A 234 -31.92 -16.61 -4.57
N ASP A 235 -33.08 -17.23 -4.81
CA ASP A 235 -33.22 -18.69 -4.99
C ASP A 235 -32.48 -19.18 -6.23
N LEU A 236 -32.61 -18.45 -7.35
CA LEU A 236 -31.90 -18.78 -8.57
C LEU A 236 -30.38 -18.71 -8.35
N PHE A 237 -29.89 -17.64 -7.73
CA PHE A 237 -28.48 -17.47 -7.41
C PHE A 237 -27.97 -18.62 -6.53
N LEU A 238 -28.61 -18.90 -5.39
CA LEU A 238 -28.22 -19.98 -4.48
C LEU A 238 -28.14 -21.33 -5.20
N SER A 239 -29.15 -21.62 -6.03
CA SER A 239 -29.21 -22.89 -6.75
C SER A 239 -28.09 -23.05 -7.79
N HIS A 240 -27.54 -21.96 -8.32
CA HIS A 240 -26.52 -22.00 -9.37
C HIS A 240 -25.10 -21.79 -8.85
N ILE A 241 -24.91 -20.93 -7.84
CA ILE A 241 -23.61 -20.81 -7.14
C ILE A 241 -23.22 -22.16 -6.53
N GLY A 242 -24.20 -22.88 -5.98
CA GLY A 242 -24.10 -24.25 -5.49
C GLY A 242 -23.44 -24.35 -4.11
N ASP A 243 -22.28 -23.72 -3.93
CA ASP A 243 -21.59 -23.62 -2.64
C ASP A 243 -21.79 -22.20 -2.07
N PRO A 244 -22.61 -22.04 -1.00
CA PRO A 244 -22.89 -20.74 -0.41
C PRO A 244 -21.72 -20.15 0.39
N SER A 245 -20.63 -20.90 0.62
CA SER A 245 -19.40 -20.36 1.23
C SER A 245 -18.54 -19.56 0.25
N ILE A 246 -18.79 -19.67 -1.05
CA ILE A 246 -18.14 -18.82 -2.04
C ILE A 246 -18.65 -17.38 -1.84
N PRO A 247 -17.77 -16.39 -1.61
CA PRO A 247 -18.18 -15.00 -1.49
C PRO A 247 -18.99 -14.53 -2.69
N ALA A 248 -20.02 -13.74 -2.44
CA ALA A 248 -20.90 -13.20 -3.45
C ALA A 248 -20.74 -11.68 -3.62
N MET A 249 -21.07 -11.21 -4.81
CA MET A 249 -21.26 -9.80 -5.12
C MET A 249 -22.65 -9.61 -5.75
N ILE A 250 -23.35 -8.55 -5.38
CA ILE A 250 -24.48 -8.09 -6.19
C ILE A 250 -23.99 -7.08 -7.21
N ASP A 251 -24.43 -7.24 -8.45
CA ASP A 251 -24.21 -6.30 -9.54
C ASP A 251 -25.48 -5.47 -9.71
N HIS A 252 -25.41 -4.23 -9.23
CA HIS A 252 -26.51 -3.28 -9.13
C HIS A 252 -26.26 -2.10 -10.08
N GLU A 253 -26.48 -2.34 -11.37
CA GLU A 253 -26.34 -1.34 -12.42
C GLU A 253 -27.61 -1.16 -13.27
N ALA A 254 -27.50 -0.75 -14.53
CA ALA A 254 -28.64 -0.49 -15.42
C ALA A 254 -29.80 -1.48 -15.24
N ASN A 255 -31.00 -0.94 -14.97
CA ASN A 255 -32.24 -1.70 -14.74
C ASN A 255 -32.34 -2.46 -13.40
N SER A 256 -31.43 -2.24 -12.44
CA SER A 256 -31.49 -2.90 -11.12
C SER A 256 -32.46 -2.25 -10.14
N GLY A 257 -32.95 -1.04 -10.42
CA GLY A 257 -33.82 -0.28 -9.53
C GLY A 257 -33.05 0.66 -8.59
N GLY A 258 -33.66 1.04 -7.47
CA GLY A 258 -33.03 1.93 -6.47
C GLY A 258 -32.26 1.18 -5.39
N ALA A 259 -31.60 1.91 -4.50
CA ALA A 259 -30.82 1.34 -3.39
C ALA A 259 -31.64 0.44 -2.44
N ASN A 260 -32.97 0.62 -2.37
CA ASN A 260 -33.87 -0.28 -1.64
C ASN A 260 -33.86 -1.70 -2.22
N VAL A 261 -33.71 -1.85 -3.54
CA VAL A 261 -33.63 -3.14 -4.22
C VAL A 261 -32.28 -3.82 -3.92
N ALA A 262 -31.18 -3.06 -3.97
CA ALA A 262 -29.86 -3.56 -3.58
C ALA A 262 -29.87 -4.12 -2.14
N ARG A 263 -30.41 -3.35 -1.19
CA ARG A 263 -30.54 -3.79 0.23
C ARG A 263 -31.41 -5.03 0.38
N ALA A 264 -32.52 -5.09 -0.35
CA ALA A 264 -33.39 -6.26 -0.34
C ALA A 264 -32.69 -7.51 -0.87
N MET A 265 -31.93 -7.39 -1.95
CA MET A 265 -31.18 -8.50 -2.55
C MET A 265 -30.07 -9.00 -1.62
N VAL A 266 -29.26 -8.10 -1.04
CA VAL A 266 -28.24 -8.47 -0.04
C VAL A 266 -28.87 -9.23 1.12
N ALA A 267 -29.96 -8.71 1.68
CA ALA A 267 -30.64 -9.36 2.79
C ALA A 267 -31.24 -10.73 2.39
N ALA A 268 -31.75 -10.87 1.17
CA ALA A 268 -32.30 -12.13 0.67
C ALA A 268 -31.22 -13.22 0.49
N LEU A 269 -30.04 -12.85 0.00
CA LEU A 269 -28.89 -13.75 -0.11
C LEU A 269 -28.34 -14.14 1.27
N GLN A 270 -28.21 -13.17 2.18
CA GLN A 270 -27.72 -13.43 3.54
C GLN A 270 -28.65 -14.36 4.33
N ARG A 271 -29.98 -14.22 4.19
CA ARG A 271 -30.95 -15.17 4.79
C ARG A 271 -30.78 -16.61 4.29
N ARG A 272 -30.17 -16.79 3.11
CA ARG A 272 -29.86 -18.09 2.51
C ARG A 272 -28.45 -18.60 2.84
N GLY A 273 -27.74 -17.91 3.73
CA GLY A 273 -26.39 -18.28 4.14
C GLY A 273 -25.30 -17.89 3.15
N VAL A 274 -25.62 -17.09 2.13
CA VAL A 274 -24.62 -16.55 1.19
C VAL A 274 -24.02 -15.28 1.77
N HIS A 275 -22.70 -15.24 1.91
CA HIS A 275 -21.99 -14.03 2.32
C HIS A 275 -21.82 -13.09 1.11
N VAL A 276 -22.46 -11.91 1.15
CA VAL A 276 -22.29 -10.88 0.13
C VAL A 276 -21.20 -9.91 0.60
N GLY A 277 -20.00 -10.05 0.06
CA GLY A 277 -18.82 -9.27 0.45
C GLY A 277 -18.66 -7.96 -0.33
N LEU A 278 -19.34 -7.82 -1.49
CA LEU A 278 -19.21 -6.65 -2.37
C LEU A 278 -20.54 -6.22 -2.98
N THR A 279 -20.63 -4.93 -3.30
CA THR A 279 -21.69 -4.35 -4.12
C THR A 279 -21.06 -3.68 -5.34
N TYR A 280 -21.24 -4.25 -6.54
CA TYR A 280 -20.95 -3.50 -7.76
C TYR A 280 -22.06 -2.48 -8.00
N LEU A 281 -21.69 -1.21 -8.06
CA LEU A 281 -22.61 -0.10 -8.32
C LEU A 281 -21.80 1.02 -8.94
N PRO A 282 -21.81 1.24 -10.26
CA PRO A 282 -20.96 2.23 -10.86
C PRO A 282 -21.43 3.65 -10.54
N ARG A 283 -20.49 4.60 -10.41
CA ARG A 283 -20.80 5.97 -9.94
C ARG A 283 -21.84 6.69 -10.81
N TRP A 284 -21.86 6.43 -12.11
CA TRP A 284 -22.86 6.99 -13.02
C TRP A 284 -24.27 6.48 -12.68
N TYR A 285 -24.41 5.21 -12.32
CA TYR A 285 -25.71 4.63 -11.96
C TYR A 285 -26.14 5.12 -10.58
N HIS A 286 -25.21 5.23 -9.63
CA HIS A 286 -25.47 5.88 -8.34
C HIS A 286 -26.05 7.29 -8.52
N GLY A 287 -25.47 8.10 -9.40
CA GLY A 287 -26.01 9.41 -9.77
C GLY A 287 -27.38 9.34 -10.44
N GLN A 288 -27.59 8.38 -11.34
CA GLN A 288 -28.87 8.18 -12.03
C GLN A 288 -30.02 7.83 -11.07
N ILE A 289 -29.74 7.05 -10.02
CA ILE A 289 -30.73 6.67 -9.00
C ILE A 289 -30.86 7.72 -7.86
N GLY A 290 -30.29 8.92 -8.06
CA GLY A 290 -30.45 10.06 -7.14
C GLY A 290 -29.40 10.14 -6.03
N SER A 291 -28.23 9.51 -6.20
CA SER A 291 -27.12 9.49 -5.24
C SER A 291 -27.53 9.10 -3.80
N PRO A 292 -28.27 7.99 -3.60
CA PRO A 292 -28.78 7.59 -2.29
C PRO A 292 -27.66 7.27 -1.30
N ASP A 293 -27.99 7.29 0.00
CA ASP A 293 -27.14 6.72 1.04
C ASP A 293 -27.08 5.19 0.92
N LEU A 294 -25.86 4.67 0.91
CA LEU A 294 -25.52 3.26 0.73
C LEU A 294 -25.01 2.63 2.04
N THR A 295 -24.86 3.43 3.12
CA THR A 295 -24.39 2.95 4.43
C THR A 295 -25.12 1.66 4.83
N GLY A 296 -24.36 0.63 5.23
CA GLY A 296 -24.88 -0.69 5.60
C GLY A 296 -25.04 -1.69 4.46
N LEU A 297 -24.74 -1.32 3.21
CA LEU A 297 -24.43 -2.28 2.15
C LEU A 297 -22.96 -2.73 2.24
N PRO A 298 -22.60 -3.89 1.66
CA PRO A 298 -21.20 -4.30 1.51
C PRO A 298 -20.37 -3.26 0.74
N PRO A 299 -19.04 -3.21 0.96
CA PRO A 299 -18.13 -2.29 0.28
C PRO A 299 -18.28 -2.30 -1.25
N LEU A 300 -17.92 -1.18 -1.89
CA LEU A 300 -18.15 -0.99 -3.31
C LEU A 300 -17.08 -1.71 -4.15
N MET A 301 -17.55 -2.38 -5.20
CA MET A 301 -16.81 -2.48 -6.44
C MET A 301 -17.31 -1.36 -7.37
N SER A 302 -16.43 -0.47 -7.81
CA SER A 302 -16.81 0.67 -8.65
C SER A 302 -16.04 0.65 -9.96
N SER A 303 -16.74 0.93 -11.07
CA SER A 303 -16.10 1.17 -12.36
C SER A 303 -15.81 2.66 -12.60
N SER A 304 -14.63 2.94 -13.15
CA SER A 304 -14.26 4.25 -13.68
C SER A 304 -13.12 4.09 -14.69
N TYR A 305 -13.43 4.22 -15.98
CA TYR A 305 -12.47 3.90 -17.03
C TYR A 305 -11.60 5.09 -17.45
N GLY A 306 -11.96 6.32 -17.07
CA GLY A 306 -11.26 7.53 -17.51
C GLY A 306 -11.15 7.59 -19.04
N ALA A 307 -9.93 7.52 -19.57
CA ALA A 307 -9.65 7.48 -21.02
C ALA A 307 -9.83 6.08 -21.66
N ASN A 308 -10.28 5.09 -20.87
CA ASN A 308 -10.44 3.68 -21.22
C ASN A 308 -9.21 3.09 -21.94
N ARG A 309 -8.07 3.10 -21.23
CA ARG A 309 -6.79 2.68 -21.77
C ARG A 309 -6.80 1.18 -22.04
N ALA A 310 -6.47 0.76 -23.26
CA ALA A 310 -6.30 -0.64 -23.61
C ALA A 310 -4.85 -1.11 -23.40
N GLY A 311 -4.66 -2.31 -22.84
CA GLY A 311 -3.32 -2.88 -22.63
C GLY A 311 -3.24 -3.82 -21.43
N TYR A 312 -2.02 -4.25 -21.08
CA TYR A 312 -1.81 -5.07 -19.89
C TYR A 312 -2.18 -4.32 -18.61
N ALA A 313 -2.91 -4.96 -17.70
CA ALA A 313 -3.42 -4.36 -16.46
C ALA A 313 -2.35 -3.55 -15.70
N SER A 314 -1.16 -4.11 -15.53
CA SER A 314 -0.02 -3.46 -14.87
C SER A 314 0.44 -2.16 -15.54
N ALA A 315 0.28 -2.04 -16.86
CA ALA A 315 0.66 -0.86 -17.61
C ALA A 315 -0.42 0.23 -17.58
N ILE A 316 -1.69 -0.18 -17.69
CA ILE A 316 -2.85 0.73 -17.82
C ILE A 316 -3.48 1.14 -16.50
N TYR A 317 -3.22 0.42 -15.41
CA TYR A 317 -3.69 0.77 -14.06
C TYR A 317 -3.29 2.22 -13.71
N PRO A 318 -4.26 3.09 -13.37
CA PRO A 318 -4.00 4.51 -13.16
C PRO A 318 -3.29 4.82 -11.83
N GLY A 319 -3.20 3.84 -10.93
CA GLY A 319 -2.49 3.95 -9.66
C GLY A 319 -3.41 4.04 -8.45
N SER A 320 -2.84 3.75 -7.27
CA SER A 320 -3.57 3.71 -5.98
C SER A 320 -3.91 5.10 -5.41
N ASN A 321 -3.78 6.16 -6.19
CA ASN A 321 -4.22 7.51 -5.84
C ASN A 321 -5.26 8.05 -6.85
N ASP A 322 -5.68 7.22 -7.81
CA ASP A 322 -6.68 7.62 -8.79
C ASP A 322 -8.03 7.93 -8.12
N SER A 323 -8.77 8.89 -8.68
CA SER A 323 -10.05 9.33 -8.14
C SER A 323 -11.15 8.28 -8.25
N GLY A 324 -10.98 7.25 -9.10
CA GLY A 324 -11.86 6.08 -9.17
C GLY A 324 -12.02 5.36 -7.83
N TRP A 325 -11.02 5.46 -6.95
CA TRP A 325 -11.05 4.89 -5.61
C TRP A 325 -11.79 5.72 -4.55
N ASN A 326 -12.22 6.93 -4.87
CA ASN A 326 -12.91 7.77 -3.89
C ASN A 326 -14.26 7.13 -3.52
N GLY A 327 -14.55 6.96 -2.24
CA GLY A 327 -15.86 6.49 -1.79
C GLY A 327 -17.04 7.36 -2.25
N TYR A 328 -18.26 6.82 -2.17
CA TYR A 328 -19.51 7.56 -2.39
C TYR A 328 -20.69 6.87 -1.72
N GLY A 329 -21.75 7.64 -1.47
CA GLY A 329 -22.93 7.12 -0.77
C GLY A 329 -22.62 6.62 0.65
N GLY A 330 -21.55 7.11 1.29
CA GLY A 330 -21.12 6.66 2.62
C GLY A 330 -20.31 5.36 2.64
N LEU A 331 -19.93 4.80 1.48
CA LEU A 331 -19.11 3.59 1.38
C LEU A 331 -17.77 3.85 0.68
N ASP A 332 -16.75 3.09 1.08
CA ASP A 332 -15.46 3.03 0.42
C ASP A 332 -15.48 2.09 -0.80
N VAL A 333 -14.59 2.36 -1.76
CA VAL A 333 -14.34 1.49 -2.91
C VAL A 333 -13.27 0.46 -2.52
N ALA A 334 -13.69 -0.78 -2.33
CA ALA A 334 -12.80 -1.91 -2.04
C ALA A 334 -12.13 -2.45 -3.31
N ILE A 335 -12.89 -2.59 -4.40
CA ILE A 335 -12.37 -3.03 -5.70
C ILE A 335 -12.63 -1.95 -6.75
N PHE A 336 -11.60 -1.64 -7.53
CA PHE A 336 -11.67 -0.69 -8.63
C PHE A 336 -11.58 -1.39 -9.98
N GLN A 337 -12.68 -1.41 -10.72
CA GLN A 337 -12.70 -1.83 -12.13
C GLN A 337 -12.27 -0.65 -13.00
N PHE A 338 -11.01 -0.67 -13.42
CA PHE A 338 -10.35 0.52 -13.99
C PHE A 338 -10.28 0.52 -15.52
N SER A 339 -10.62 -0.59 -16.18
CA SER A 339 -10.77 -0.66 -17.63
C SER A 339 -11.56 -1.89 -18.06
N GLU A 340 -12.31 -1.75 -19.15
CA GLU A 340 -12.97 -2.84 -19.88
C GLU A 340 -12.12 -3.41 -21.04
N ALA A 341 -10.91 -2.87 -21.23
CA ALA A 341 -10.04 -3.15 -22.37
C ALA A 341 -8.67 -3.73 -21.94
N GLY A 342 -8.65 -4.45 -20.82
CA GLY A 342 -7.46 -5.15 -20.34
C GLY A 342 -7.07 -6.29 -21.28
N ARG A 343 -5.78 -6.36 -21.66
CA ARG A 343 -5.25 -7.47 -22.44
C ARG A 343 -4.87 -8.61 -21.50
N VAL A 344 -5.69 -9.65 -21.47
CA VAL A 344 -5.59 -10.78 -20.54
C VAL A 344 -5.70 -12.10 -21.29
N ALA A 345 -4.71 -12.98 -21.14
CA ALA A 345 -4.61 -14.26 -21.86
C ALA A 345 -4.90 -14.12 -23.37
N GLY A 346 -4.41 -13.04 -23.97
CA GLY A 346 -4.58 -12.73 -25.39
C GLY A 346 -5.92 -12.11 -25.79
N ARG A 347 -6.89 -11.93 -24.88
CA ARG A 347 -8.23 -11.36 -25.12
C ARG A 347 -8.43 -10.01 -24.42
N ASN A 348 -9.51 -9.31 -24.77
CA ASN A 348 -9.96 -8.13 -24.02
C ASN A 348 -10.89 -8.58 -22.90
N VAL A 349 -10.59 -8.16 -21.67
CA VAL A 349 -11.30 -8.52 -20.46
C VAL A 349 -11.32 -7.30 -19.53
N ASP A 350 -12.37 -7.19 -18.73
CA ASP A 350 -12.47 -6.23 -17.65
C ASP A 350 -11.38 -6.50 -16.60
N VAL A 351 -10.72 -5.45 -16.12
CA VAL A 351 -9.59 -5.56 -15.19
C VAL A 351 -9.79 -4.73 -13.95
N ASP A 352 -9.48 -5.39 -12.82
CA ASP A 352 -9.76 -4.91 -11.48
C ASP A 352 -8.50 -4.79 -10.65
N ALA A 353 -8.56 -3.91 -9.66
CA ALA A 353 -7.53 -3.75 -8.65
C ALA A 353 -8.14 -3.77 -7.25
N PHE A 354 -7.38 -4.32 -6.30
CA PHE A 354 -7.60 -4.22 -4.86
C PHE A 354 -6.35 -3.60 -4.21
N ARG A 355 -6.55 -2.62 -3.31
CA ARG A 355 -5.47 -1.99 -2.53
C ARG A 355 -5.14 -2.83 -1.29
N GLY A 356 -4.47 -3.95 -1.52
CA GLY A 356 -3.91 -4.80 -0.47
C GLY A 356 -3.35 -6.09 -1.04
N THR A 357 -2.97 -7.00 -0.15
CA THR A 357 -2.52 -8.35 -0.49
C THR A 357 -3.70 -9.29 -0.81
N PRO A 358 -3.47 -10.45 -1.46
CA PRO A 358 -4.51 -11.46 -1.65
C PRO A 358 -5.15 -11.91 -0.33
N ASP A 359 -4.38 -12.02 0.76
CA ASP A 359 -4.92 -12.45 2.06
C ASP A 359 -5.85 -11.40 2.66
N GLN A 360 -5.51 -10.11 2.54
CA GLN A 360 -6.39 -9.01 2.94
C GLN A 360 -7.70 -9.00 2.11
N LEU A 361 -7.61 -9.34 0.82
CA LEU A 361 -8.81 -9.49 -0.01
C LEU A 361 -9.65 -10.69 0.44
N ARG A 362 -9.05 -11.82 0.81
CA ARG A 362 -9.80 -12.96 1.36
C ARG A 362 -10.53 -12.60 2.64
N ALA A 363 -9.85 -11.96 3.59
CA ALA A 363 -10.45 -11.50 4.85
C ALA A 363 -11.65 -10.57 4.61
N LEU A 364 -11.51 -9.60 3.70
CA LEU A 364 -12.61 -8.71 3.31
C LEU A 364 -13.80 -9.47 2.73
N LEU A 365 -13.55 -10.49 1.90
CA LEU A 365 -14.58 -11.23 1.17
C LEU A 365 -15.27 -12.32 1.99
N THR A 366 -14.63 -12.87 3.02
CA THR A 366 -15.25 -13.89 3.89
C THR A 366 -15.91 -13.29 5.11
N GLY A 367 -15.64 -12.02 5.42
CA GLY A 367 -16.04 -11.40 6.68
C GLY A 367 -15.27 -11.95 7.88
N ASP A 368 -14.20 -12.72 7.65
CA ASP A 368 -13.22 -13.05 8.66
C ASP A 368 -12.38 -11.79 8.88
N GLU A 369 -12.80 -10.95 9.83
CA GLU A 369 -11.91 -9.92 10.36
C GLU A 369 -10.70 -10.62 10.99
N GLU A 370 -9.61 -10.80 10.24
CA GLU A 370 -8.28 -10.75 10.83
C GLU A 370 -8.11 -9.33 11.36
N MET A 371 -8.66 -9.11 12.55
CA MET A 371 -8.18 -8.10 13.47
C MET A 371 -6.65 -8.21 13.44
N PRO A 372 -5.91 -7.14 13.08
CA PRO A 372 -4.47 -7.17 13.16
C PRO A 372 -4.09 -7.74 14.52
N SER A 373 -3.11 -8.63 14.54
CA SER A 373 -2.71 -9.31 15.77
C SER A 373 -2.51 -8.28 16.88
N ALA A 374 -2.72 -8.66 18.14
CA ALA A 374 -2.46 -7.76 19.26
C ALA A 374 -1.06 -7.13 19.16
N ASP A 375 -0.09 -7.84 18.58
CA ASP A 375 1.25 -7.36 18.27
C ASP A 375 1.30 -6.31 17.15
N GLU A 376 0.51 -6.44 16.09
CA GLU A 376 0.43 -5.44 15.01
C GLU A 376 -0.31 -4.18 15.46
N ILE A 377 -1.41 -4.34 16.22
CA ILE A 377 -2.10 -3.22 16.86
C ILE A 377 -1.16 -2.53 17.85
N ALA A 378 -0.46 -3.29 18.70
CA ALA A 378 0.50 -2.75 19.66
C ALA A 378 1.63 -2.01 18.94
N LYS A 379 2.21 -2.56 17.87
CA LYS A 379 3.25 -1.90 17.06
C LYS A 379 2.73 -0.59 16.44
N ALA A 380 1.53 -0.60 15.88
CA ALA A 380 0.91 0.58 15.28
C ALA A 380 0.63 1.68 16.33
N VAL A 381 0.09 1.29 17.49
CA VAL A 381 -0.14 2.21 18.62
C VAL A 381 1.19 2.76 19.13
N TRP A 382 2.21 1.91 19.30
CA TRP A 382 3.53 2.30 19.79
C TRP A 382 4.23 3.29 18.85
N ALA A 383 4.08 3.11 17.54
CA ALA A 383 4.67 3.97 16.52
C ALA A 383 3.86 5.25 16.23
N HIS A 384 2.60 5.32 16.66
CA HIS A 384 1.72 6.46 16.40
C HIS A 384 2.30 7.77 16.96
N ARG A 385 2.20 8.87 16.21
CA ARG A 385 2.66 10.20 16.63
C ARG A 385 1.46 11.10 16.88
N PRO A 386 0.96 11.19 18.12
CA PRO A 386 -0.20 12.02 18.41
C PRO A 386 0.11 13.50 18.18
N ALA A 387 -0.82 14.22 17.55
CA ALA A 387 -0.71 15.65 17.38
C ALA A 387 -0.86 16.37 18.72
N LYS A 388 0.18 17.08 19.15
CA LYS A 388 0.10 17.95 20.34
C LYS A 388 -0.83 19.13 20.06
N PRO A 389 -1.40 19.79 21.08
CA PRO A 389 -2.26 20.98 20.92
C PRO A 389 -1.60 22.15 20.15
N ASN A 390 -0.27 22.15 20.04
CA ASN A 390 0.51 23.11 19.27
C ASN A 390 0.80 22.66 17.82
N GLY A 391 0.20 21.57 17.36
CA GLY A 391 0.34 21.00 16.03
C GLY A 391 1.62 20.20 15.77
N LYS A 392 2.49 19.99 16.78
CA LYS A 392 3.73 19.21 16.61
C LYS A 392 3.52 17.71 16.87
N THR A 393 4.25 16.87 16.15
CA THR A 393 4.22 15.39 16.23
C THR A 393 5.63 14.82 16.50
N ASP A 394 6.35 15.47 17.42
CA ASP A 394 7.76 15.22 17.73
C ASP A 394 8.02 13.97 18.59
N ALA A 395 7.00 13.38 19.22
CA ALA A 395 7.13 12.15 20.00
C ALA A 395 6.05 11.12 19.62
N THR A 396 6.42 9.84 19.69
CA THR A 396 5.54 8.69 19.52
C THR A 396 4.78 8.38 20.82
N THR A 397 3.62 7.73 20.70
CA THR A 397 2.87 7.20 21.84
C THR A 397 3.74 6.25 22.67
N GLY A 398 4.57 5.43 22.03
CA GLY A 398 5.50 4.53 22.71
C GLY A 398 6.55 5.25 23.55
N GLU A 399 7.12 6.35 23.03
CA GLU A 399 7.99 7.22 23.82
C GLU A 399 7.21 7.81 25.02
N MET A 400 6.03 8.38 24.80
CA MET A 400 5.23 8.97 25.88
C MET A 400 4.86 7.96 26.98
N LEU A 401 4.49 6.73 26.60
CA LEU A 401 4.22 5.64 27.53
C LEU A 401 5.48 5.22 28.27
N GLY A 402 6.61 5.10 27.58
CA GLY A 402 7.91 4.80 28.20
C GLY A 402 8.37 5.88 29.19
N TRP A 403 8.15 7.16 28.88
CA TRP A 403 8.42 8.27 29.81
C TRP A 403 7.48 8.21 31.03
N THR A 404 6.21 7.89 30.81
CA THR A 404 5.23 7.75 31.90
C THR A 404 5.60 6.58 32.81
N ASP A 405 5.93 5.43 32.23
CA ASP A 405 6.37 4.23 32.94
C ASP A 405 7.68 4.48 33.70
N HIS A 406 8.67 5.13 33.06
CA HIS A 406 9.92 5.48 33.72
C HIS A 406 9.72 6.41 34.92
N HIS A 407 8.91 7.46 34.78
CA HIS A 407 8.64 8.39 35.88
C HIS A 407 7.76 7.77 36.97
N ALA A 408 6.80 6.91 36.60
CA ALA A 408 6.02 6.14 37.56
C ALA A 408 6.93 5.15 38.31
N GLY A 409 7.82 4.45 37.62
CA GLY A 409 8.82 3.57 38.20
C GLY A 409 9.78 4.30 39.15
N LEU A 410 10.26 5.50 38.78
CA LEU A 410 11.04 6.34 39.69
C LEU A 410 10.25 6.73 40.93
N ALA A 411 8.95 7.04 40.80
CA ALA A 411 8.10 7.32 41.95
C ALA A 411 7.91 6.06 42.83
N VAL A 412 7.79 4.87 42.23
CA VAL A 412 7.75 3.59 42.97
C VAL A 412 9.07 3.33 43.70
N ASP A 413 10.22 3.50 43.06
CA ASP A 413 11.53 3.40 43.72
C ASP A 413 11.67 4.41 44.87
N GLN A 414 11.16 5.63 44.68
CA GLN A 414 11.15 6.65 45.71
C GLN A 414 10.21 6.32 46.86
N LEU A 415 9.10 5.62 46.65
CA LEU A 415 8.15 5.31 47.71
C LEU A 415 8.43 3.97 48.41
N ALA A 416 8.98 3.00 47.68
CA ALA A 416 9.19 1.62 48.12
C ALA A 416 10.67 1.21 48.25
N GLY A 417 11.61 2.12 47.97
CA GLY A 417 13.05 1.85 48.06
C GLY A 417 13.69 1.50 46.71
N ALA A 418 15.02 1.56 46.66
CA ALA A 418 15.78 1.38 45.42
C ALA A 418 15.64 -0.04 44.84
N GLY A 419 15.29 -0.14 43.56
CA GLY A 419 15.12 -1.41 42.84
C GLY A 419 13.70 -2.00 42.94
N SER A 420 12.76 -1.26 43.55
CA SER A 420 11.35 -1.66 43.65
C SER A 420 10.59 -1.46 42.33
N LYS A 421 11.03 -0.56 41.44
CA LYS A 421 10.45 -0.37 40.10
C LYS A 421 10.58 -1.60 39.19
N ASP A 422 11.52 -2.49 39.50
CA ASP A 422 11.80 -3.70 38.70
C ASP A 422 11.15 -4.96 39.32
N GLN A 423 10.32 -4.81 40.37
CA GLN A 423 9.63 -5.91 41.05
C GLN A 423 8.17 -6.06 40.59
N PRO A 424 7.75 -7.22 40.05
CA PRO A 424 6.35 -7.48 39.68
C PRO A 424 5.51 -7.98 40.87
N GLY A 425 4.33 -7.38 41.12
CA GLY A 425 3.36 -7.82 42.14
C GLY A 425 3.20 -6.85 43.33
N ASP A 426 2.40 -7.24 44.34
CA ASP A 426 1.92 -6.43 45.50
C ASP A 426 3.04 -5.68 46.26
N LEU A 427 3.44 -4.54 45.70
CA LEU A 427 4.11 -3.49 46.44
C LEU A 427 3.02 -2.73 47.17
N ASP A 428 3.01 -2.83 48.50
CA ASP A 428 2.27 -1.92 49.38
C ASP A 428 3.27 -0.84 49.81
N PRO A 429 3.45 0.26 49.03
CA PRO A 429 4.44 1.30 49.33
C PRO A 429 4.00 2.11 50.55
N THR A 430 3.98 1.49 51.72
CA THR A 430 3.84 2.19 52.99
C THR A 430 5.20 2.59 53.49
N ARG A 431 5.60 3.80 53.09
CA ARG A 431 6.30 4.80 53.90
C ARG A 431 7.80 4.63 54.06
N TRP A 432 8.50 5.76 53.89
CA TRP A 432 9.83 5.96 54.46
C TRP A 432 9.67 6.10 55.98
N ASP A 433 10.22 5.17 56.76
CA ASP A 433 10.05 5.14 58.24
C ASP A 433 10.39 6.46 58.93
N PHE A 434 11.33 7.23 58.36
CA PHE A 434 11.72 8.54 58.90
C PHE A 434 10.70 9.66 58.65
N LEU A 435 9.74 9.45 57.76
CA LEU A 435 8.62 10.37 57.53
C LEU A 435 7.43 10.08 58.48
N ALA A 436 7.53 9.03 59.30
CA ALA A 436 6.47 8.58 60.21
C ALA A 436 5.13 8.40 59.47
N ASP A 437 4.09 9.16 59.83
CA ASP A 437 2.75 9.11 59.26
C ASP A 437 2.50 10.09 58.10
N ARG A 438 3.55 10.80 57.64
CA ARG A 438 3.48 11.82 56.57
C ARG A 438 3.92 11.26 55.21
N SER A 439 3.24 11.69 54.15
CA SER A 439 3.69 11.54 52.76
C SER A 439 4.81 12.53 52.42
N VAL A 440 5.53 12.30 51.31
CA VAL A 440 6.61 13.18 50.86
C VAL A 440 6.15 14.63 50.63
N PRO A 441 5.00 14.91 49.96
CA PRO A 441 4.50 16.27 49.84
C PRO A 441 4.14 16.92 51.18
N GLU A 442 3.61 16.16 52.14
CA GLU A 442 3.30 16.67 53.49
C GLU A 442 4.58 16.98 54.29
N ALA A 443 5.62 16.16 54.16
CA ALA A 443 6.92 16.40 54.76
C ALA A 443 7.60 17.63 54.14
N LEU A 444 7.56 17.79 52.81
CA LEU A 444 8.07 18.98 52.13
C LEU A 444 7.28 20.24 52.51
N GLY A 445 5.96 20.13 52.64
CA GLY A 445 5.08 21.19 53.15
C GLY A 445 5.50 21.66 54.55
N LEU A 446 5.72 20.71 55.47
CA LEU A 446 6.20 20.98 56.83
C LEU A 446 7.61 21.59 56.85
N ILE A 447 8.55 21.04 56.07
CA ILE A 447 9.93 21.54 56.00
C ILE A 447 9.95 22.97 55.47
N GLY A 448 9.25 23.23 54.36
CA GLY A 448 9.15 24.58 53.79
C GLY A 448 8.49 25.58 54.74
N ALA A 449 7.46 25.16 55.48
CA ALA A 449 6.83 25.98 56.52
C ALA A 449 7.80 26.30 57.68
N LYS A 450 8.59 25.31 58.14
CA LYS A 450 9.61 25.51 59.18
C LYS A 450 10.75 26.43 58.73
N LEU A 451 11.09 26.39 57.44
CA LEU A 451 12.11 27.25 56.84
C LEU A 451 11.58 28.64 56.44
N GLY A 452 10.28 28.90 56.62
CA GLY A 452 9.67 30.20 56.32
C GLY A 452 9.53 30.50 54.82
N ILE A 453 9.51 29.48 53.96
CA ILE A 453 9.37 29.66 52.52
C ILE A 453 7.93 30.10 52.20
N PRO A 454 7.73 31.27 51.54
CA PRO A 454 6.39 31.76 51.23
C PRO A 454 5.57 30.75 50.40
N GLY A 455 4.34 30.47 50.85
CA GLY A 455 3.42 29.53 50.19
C GLY A 455 3.47 28.10 50.71
N PHE A 456 4.48 27.71 51.50
CA PHE A 456 4.53 26.41 52.16
C PHE A 456 3.81 26.45 53.50
N ARG A 457 3.03 25.39 53.80
CA ARG A 457 2.31 25.20 55.06
C ARG A 457 2.40 23.74 55.48
N ASP A 458 2.40 23.47 56.79
CA ASP A 458 2.22 22.11 57.30
C ASP A 458 0.75 21.70 57.06
N PRO A 459 0.48 20.74 56.15
CA PRO A 459 -0.88 20.36 55.81
C PRO A 459 -1.66 19.70 56.96
N LEU A 460 -0.96 19.24 58.02
CA LEU A 460 -1.53 18.49 59.13
C LEU A 460 -1.58 19.28 60.45
N ALA A 461 -1.21 20.56 60.45
CA ALA A 461 -1.18 21.40 61.66
C ALA A 461 -2.57 21.68 62.29
N GLY A 462 -3.65 21.15 61.72
CA GLY A 462 -5.04 21.25 62.23
C GLY A 462 -5.64 19.95 62.78
N GLY A 463 -4.88 18.85 62.84
CA GLY A 463 -5.42 17.50 63.11
C GLY A 463 -6.12 16.90 61.89
N ARG A 464 -6.20 15.56 61.82
CA ARG A 464 -6.95 14.85 60.77
C ARG A 464 -8.43 14.73 61.12
#